data_AF-A0A661I131-F1
#
_entry.id   AF-A0A661I131-F1
#
_cell.length_a   1.000
_cell.length_b   1.000
_cell.length_c   1.000
_cell.angle_alpha   90.00
_cell.angle_beta   90.00
_cell.angle_gamma   90.00
#
_symmetry.space_group_name_H-M   'P 1'
#
loop_
_entity.id
_entity.type
_entity.pdbx_description
1 polymer ?
#
loop_
_entity_poly.entity_id
_entity_poly.type
_entity_poly.pdbx_seq_one_letter_code
_entity_poly.pdbx_strand_id
1 'polypeptide(L)'
;FVYDADHSFVENVNHELVEAVRIDTDEGDEARHYLKRLLKDYVTETGSEKAIELIENFRVEIRNFWLVRPKNLKKLPIDQEKGV
;
A
#
# COMPACT_ATOMS: atom_id res chain seq x y z
N PHE A 1 -2.97 -1.45 -2.39
CA PHE A 1 -2.33 -1.69 -1.09
C PHE A 1 -3.28 -2.45 -0.20
N VAL A 2 -2.77 -3.29 0.69
CA VAL A 2 -3.55 -4.01 1.69
C VAL A 2 -2.88 -3.83 3.04
N TYR A 3 -3.63 -3.43 4.07
CA TYR A 3 -3.18 -3.41 5.46
C TYR A 3 -3.52 -4.77 6.10
N ASP A 4 -2.51 -5.44 6.64
CA ASP A 4 -2.53 -6.84 7.05
C ASP A 4 -1.87 -6.98 8.43
N ALA A 5 -2.56 -6.50 9.46
CA ALA A 5 -2.06 -6.47 10.84
C ALA A 5 -1.98 -7.86 11.50
N ASP A 6 -2.78 -8.82 11.03
CA ASP A 6 -2.80 -10.20 11.54
C ASP A 6 -1.92 -11.15 10.70
N HIS A 7 -1.29 -10.64 9.64
CA HIS A 7 -0.39 -11.37 8.75
C HIS A 7 -1.03 -12.58 8.04
N SER A 8 -2.34 -12.54 7.82
CA SER A 8 -3.09 -13.62 7.17
C SER A 8 -3.25 -13.42 5.67
N PHE A 9 -3.05 -12.20 5.15
CA PHE A 9 -3.37 -11.87 3.77
C PHE A 9 -2.60 -12.73 2.75
N VAL A 10 -1.31 -12.96 2.98
CA VAL A 10 -0.45 -13.71 2.04
C VAL A 10 -0.95 -15.13 1.84
N GLU A 11 -1.49 -15.78 2.87
CA GLU A 11 -1.99 -17.16 2.75
C GLU A 11 -3.35 -17.24 2.05
N ASN A 12 -4.09 -16.12 2.01
CA ASN A 12 -5.45 -16.05 1.51
C ASN A 12 -5.58 -15.40 0.11
N VAL A 13 -4.47 -15.02 -0.51
CA VAL A 13 -4.47 -14.36 -1.82
C VAL A 13 -4.35 -15.38 -2.96
N ASN A 14 -5.01 -15.11 -4.10
CA ASN A 14 -4.83 -15.91 -5.30
C ASN A 14 -3.43 -15.68 -5.91
N HIS A 15 -2.48 -16.52 -5.53
CA HIS A 15 -1.09 -16.47 -5.99
C HIS A 15 -0.90 -16.73 -7.49
N GLU A 16 -1.89 -17.26 -8.21
CA GLU A 16 -1.77 -17.43 -9.67
C GLU A 16 -1.88 -16.09 -10.39
N LEU A 17 -2.69 -15.17 -9.86
CA LEU A 17 -3.03 -13.92 -10.54
C LEU A 17 -2.26 -12.71 -10.02
N VAL A 18 -1.95 -12.69 -8.73
CA VAL A 18 -1.29 -11.54 -8.09
C VAL A 18 -0.08 -11.96 -7.27
N GLU A 19 0.80 -10.99 -7.04
CA GLU A 19 1.88 -11.07 -6.08
C GLU A 19 1.72 -9.99 -5.02
N ALA A 20 2.11 -10.32 -3.79
CA ALA A 20 2.18 -9.38 -2.67
C ALA A 20 3.64 -8.98 -2.46
N VAL A 21 3.92 -7.69 -2.58
CA VAL A 21 5.27 -7.12 -2.54
C VAL A 21 5.44 -6.31 -1.25
N ARG A 22 6.56 -6.51 -0.57
CA ARG A 22 6.96 -5.70 0.59
C ARG A 22 7.31 -4.29 0.16
N ILE A 23 6.82 -3.30 0.89
CA ILE A 23 7.05 -1.88 0.62
C ILE A 23 7.83 -1.17 1.73
N ASP A 24 8.20 -1.89 2.79
CA ASP A 24 9.02 -1.38 3.88
C ASP A 24 10.53 -1.40 3.57
N THR A 25 10.93 -1.93 2.42
CA THR A 25 12.29 -1.93 1.89
C THR A 25 12.66 -0.61 1.19
N ASP A 26 13.95 -0.42 0.88
CA ASP A 26 14.43 0.76 0.14
C ASP A 26 13.87 0.83 -1.29
N GLU A 27 13.67 -0.32 -1.94
CA GLU A 27 13.07 -0.42 -3.29
C GLU A 27 11.58 -0.03 -3.30
N GLY A 28 10.91 -0.03 -2.14
CA GLY A 28 9.51 0.31 -1.98
C GLY A 28 9.23 1.82 -1.82
N ASP A 29 10.24 2.68 -1.90
CA ASP A 29 10.14 4.09 -1.51
C ASP A 29 9.01 4.86 -2.21
N GLU A 30 8.90 4.72 -3.54
CA GLU A 30 7.84 5.36 -4.33
C GLU A 30 6.45 4.88 -3.88
N ALA A 31 6.29 3.57 -3.66
CA ALA A 31 5.04 2.99 -3.18
C ALA A 31 4.68 3.48 -1.78
N ARG A 32 5.66 3.67 -0.87
CA ARG A 32 5.44 4.27 0.45
C ARG A 32 4.96 5.71 0.36
N HIS A 33 5.61 6.51 -0.48
CA HIS A 33 5.22 7.91 -0.69
C HIS A 33 3.80 8.02 -1.22
N TYR A 34 3.47 7.21 -2.22
CA TYR A 34 2.14 7.15 -2.82
C TYR A 34 1.08 6.69 -1.81
N LEU A 35 1.34 5.61 -1.05
CA LEU A 35 0.44 5.14 0.02
C LEU A 35 0.18 6.23 1.07
N LYS A 36 1.23 6.93 1.51
CA LYS A 36 1.09 7.98 2.51
C LYS A 36 0.22 9.14 2.01
N ARG A 37 0.30 9.48 0.73
CA ARG A 37 -0.59 10.48 0.13
C ARG A 37 -2.04 9.97 0.06
N LEU A 38 -2.25 8.74 -0.42
CA LEU A 38 -3.58 8.13 -0.44
C LEU A 38 -4.24 8.11 0.95
N LEU A 39 -3.48 7.79 2.01
CA LEU A 39 -4.00 7.83 3.38
C LEU A 39 -4.38 9.25 3.82
N LYS A 40 -3.60 10.28 3.45
CA LYS A 40 -3.93 11.68 3.76
C LYS A 40 -5.19 12.14 3.02
N ASP A 41 -5.32 11.78 1.75
CA ASP A 41 -6.50 12.09 0.95
C ASP A 41 -7.72 11.39 1.59
N TYR A 42 -7.58 10.11 1.95
CA TYR A 42 -8.63 9.36 2.65
C TYR A 42 -9.03 10.00 3.99
N VAL A 43 -8.08 10.46 4.81
CA VAL A 43 -8.38 11.20 6.05
C VAL A 43 -9.13 12.50 5.75
N THR A 44 -8.72 13.24 4.72
CA THR A 44 -9.37 14.50 4.34
C THR A 44 -10.83 14.28 3.94
N GLU A 45 -11.10 13.23 3.16
CA GLU A 45 -12.44 12.93 2.65
C GLU A 45 -13.36 12.24 3.67
N THR A 46 -12.79 11.51 4.64
CA THR A 46 -13.59 10.64 5.53
C THR A 46 -13.49 10.96 7.02
N GLY A 47 -12.45 11.68 7.44
CA GLY A 47 -12.15 11.88 8.87
C GLY A 47 -11.76 10.59 9.60
N SER A 48 -11.31 9.54 8.89
CA SER A 48 -11.02 8.24 9.51
C SER A 48 -9.93 8.29 10.59
N GLU A 49 -10.32 8.05 11.84
CA GLU A 49 -9.41 7.94 12.98
C GLU A 49 -8.35 6.86 12.76
N LYS A 50 -8.74 5.70 12.20
CA LYS A 50 -7.79 4.62 11.91
C LYS A 50 -6.72 5.06 10.91
N ALA A 51 -7.09 5.82 9.88
CA ALA A 51 -6.12 6.32 8.91
C ALA A 51 -5.21 7.40 9.51
N ILE A 52 -5.72 8.22 10.43
CA ILE A 52 -4.90 9.17 11.21
C ILE A 52 -3.84 8.41 12.03
N GLU A 53 -4.24 7.41 12.81
CA GLU A 53 -3.33 6.58 13.60
C GLU A 53 -2.23 5.93 12.73
N LEU A 54 -2.61 5.42 11.55
CA LEU A 54 -1.68 4.81 10.60
C LEU A 54 -0.67 5.83 10.04
N ILE A 55 -1.07 7.09 9.81
CA ILE A 55 -0.17 8.14 9.32
C ILE A 55 0.79 8.58 10.43
N GLU A 56 0.30 8.73 11.66
CA GLU A 56 1.12 9.12 12.82
C GLU A 56 2.20 8.07 13.13
N ASN A 57 1.85 6.77 13.00
CA ASN A 57 2.75 5.65 13.26
C ASN A 57 3.34 5.03 12.00
N PHE A 58 3.32 5.75 10.87
CA PHE A 58 3.57 5.19 9.54
C PHE A 58 4.88 4.40 9.40
N ARG A 59 5.96 4.85 10.06
CA ARG A 59 7.26 4.14 10.05
C ARG A 59 7.18 2.72 10.63
N VAL A 60 6.32 2.51 11.63
CA VAL A 60 6.12 1.20 12.27
C VAL A 60 5.10 0.40 11.47
N GLU A 61 4.01 1.04 11.08
CA GLU A 61 2.86 0.42 10.42
C GLU A 61 3.13 -0.02 8.97
N ILE A 62 4.13 0.55 8.30
CA ILE A 62 4.43 0.22 6.91
C ILE A 62 4.76 -1.26 6.69
N ARG A 63 5.32 -1.94 7.70
CA ARG A 63 5.60 -3.39 7.65
C ARG A 63 4.34 -4.25 7.50
N ASN A 64 3.19 -3.70 7.91
CA ASN A 64 1.89 -4.36 7.84
C ASN A 64 1.20 -4.12 6.50
N PHE A 65 1.80 -3.34 5.59
CA PHE A 65 1.25 -3.10 4.28
C PHE A 65 1.88 -3.97 3.20
N TRP A 66 1.02 -4.42 2.29
CA TRP A 66 1.40 -5.07 1.04
C TRP A 66 1.06 -4.19 -0.15
N LEU A 67 1.99 -4.10 -1.10
CA LEU A 67 1.65 -3.73 -2.47
C LEU A 67 1.23 -4.99 -3.21
N VAL A 68 -0.06 -5.12 -3.45
CA VAL A 68 -0.60 -6.21 -4.27
C VAL A 68 -0.59 -5.77 -5.72
N ARG A 69 0.09 -6.53 -6.57
CA ARG A 69 0.12 -6.27 -8.00
C ARG A 69 -0.19 -7.51 -8.83
N PRO A 70 -0.90 -7.35 -9.96
CA PRO A 70 -1.15 -8.43 -10.90
C PRO A 70 0.13 -8.88 -11.62
N LYS A 71 0.35 -10.19 -11.72
CA LYS A 71 1.54 -10.77 -12.34
C LYS A 71 1.62 -10.52 -13.86
N ASN A 72 0.47 -10.37 -14.51
CA ASN A 72 0.36 -10.25 -15.98
C ASN A 72 0.19 -8.81 -16.47
N LEU A 73 0.31 -7.81 -15.59
CA LEU A 73 0.10 -6.40 -15.92
C LEU A 73 1.45 -5.70 -16.08
N LYS A 74 1.74 -5.26 -17.31
CA LYS A 74 3.03 -4.68 -17.71
C LYS A 74 3.30 -3.27 -17.17
N LYS A 75 2.30 -2.59 -16.63
CA LYS A 75 2.42 -1.27 -15.99
C LYS A 75 1.52 -1.18 -14.77
N LEU A 76 2.03 -0.63 -13.68
CA LEU A 76 1.24 -0.36 -12.50
C LEU A 76 0.64 1.04 -12.58
N PRO A 77 -0.57 1.27 -12.03
CA PRO A 77 -1.16 2.62 -11.98
C PRO A 77 -0.31 3.63 -11.20
N ILE A 78 0.62 3.17 -10.36
CA ILE A 78 1.57 4.01 -9.61
C ILE A 78 2.47 4.80 -10.58
N ASP A 79 2.73 4.29 -11.78
CA ASP A 79 3.51 4.99 -12.83
C ASP A 79 2.78 6.21 -13.44
N GLN A 80 1.47 6.37 -13.21
CA GLN A 80 0.66 7.37 -13.91
C GLN A 80 0.66 8.77 -13.28
N GLU A 81 1.44 8.99 -12.23
CA GLU A 81 1.61 10.31 -11.59
C GLU A 81 2.41 11.31 -12.43
N LYS A 82 2.92 10.91 -13.61
CA LYS A 82 3.51 11.83 -14.61
C LYS A 82 2.52 12.16 -15.73
N GLY A 83 1.36 12.72 -15.38
CA GLY A 83 0.38 13.10 -16.38
C GLY A 83 -0.70 14.04 -15.89
N VAL A 84 -0.34 15.27 -15.51
CA VAL A 84 -0.81 16.55 -16.10
C VAL A 84 0.29 17.59 -15.90
#